data_AF-A0A0G4IMU6-F1
#
_entry.id   AF-A0A0G4IMU6-F1
#
_cell.length_a   1.000
_cell.length_b   1.000
_cell.length_c   1.000
_cell.angle_alpha   90.00
_cell.angle_beta   90.00
_cell.angle_gamma   90.00
#
_symmetry.space_group_name_H-M   'P 1'
#
loop_
_entity.id
_entity.type
_entity.pdbx_description
1 polymer ?
#
loop_
_entity_poly.entity_id
_entity_poly.type
_entity_poly.pdbx_seq_one_letter_code
_entity_poly.pdbx_strand_id
1 'polypeptide(L)'
;MSAIVQFSGDAQRLFAEFRSMMRAALADADVTSTFETFSTYIQRPATLKAALQLLKEARDEGILAKPSPRTLLAAFMVALFPGDILEISEEEMEAAGDDRALDRDCFHGAKGVVARFSSEDGADDLAGALQALSAFQAKFGEWKEFDRQRVLRTLANAHHQWVASIAHLEASRADTRDPESLQLMVDLAQRQLEANKRRILQMGGPEAWEQVQQSPPIQIDLEQIIQELGSKQYWDDFAAELRQTPPKYDRIVTLLTEIRDRIKELVPNRSDVQAEVDRSLDVDFIRQMIEFGSFDSEAFFQVFNVIWTYLKTFGAAAAEAEWEEWRQSILASVGTPDGTYDVLLPKIFNRFLRQLDVIEDATHRYRAMMSASRAGVAAKA
;
A
#
# COMPACT_ATOMS: atom_id res chain seq x y z
N MET A 1 -46.75 9.35 -10.43
CA MET A 1 -47.18 10.32 -9.40
C MET A 1 -46.63 9.83 -8.07
N SER A 2 -45.49 10.37 -7.62
CA SER A 2 -45.00 10.08 -6.26
C SER A 2 -45.97 10.74 -5.29
N ALA A 3 -46.55 9.98 -4.37
CA ALA A 3 -47.33 10.55 -3.28
C ALA A 3 -46.42 11.50 -2.49
N ILE A 4 -46.85 12.75 -2.32
CA ILE A 4 -46.15 13.71 -1.46
C ILE A 4 -46.26 13.16 -0.05
N VAL A 5 -45.15 12.64 0.49
CA VAL A 5 -45.09 12.17 1.87
C VAL A 5 -45.23 13.38 2.78
N GLN A 6 -46.33 13.45 3.52
CA GLN A 6 -46.58 14.52 4.49
C GLN A 6 -46.11 14.08 5.87
N PHE A 7 -45.03 14.69 6.35
CA PHE A 7 -44.54 14.51 7.72
C PHE A 7 -45.33 15.35 8.72
N SER A 8 -45.34 14.94 9.99
CA SER A 8 -45.98 15.70 11.06
C SER A 8 -45.30 17.07 11.25
N GLY A 9 -46.05 18.04 11.78
CA GLY A 9 -45.49 19.35 12.12
C GLY A 9 -44.36 19.26 13.16
N ASP A 10 -44.43 18.28 14.09
CA ASP A 10 -43.37 18.01 15.05
C ASP A 10 -42.10 17.46 14.38
N ALA A 11 -42.22 16.58 13.38
CA ALA A 11 -41.07 16.07 12.63
C ALA A 11 -40.36 17.18 11.84
N GLN A 12 -41.13 18.07 11.20
CA GLN A 12 -40.57 19.24 10.50
C GLN A 12 -39.90 20.22 11.47
N ARG A 13 -40.50 20.46 12.65
CA ARG A 13 -39.87 21.29 13.70
C ARG A 13 -38.54 20.69 14.16
N LEU A 14 -38.52 19.40 14.52
CA LEU A 14 -37.31 18.71 14.98
C LEU A 14 -36.22 18.68 13.89
N PHE A 15 -36.62 18.59 12.62
CA PHE A 15 -35.70 18.68 11.50
C PHE A 15 -35.05 20.06 11.43
N ALA A 16 -35.83 21.13 11.46
CA ALA A 16 -35.33 22.50 11.47
C ALA A 16 -34.40 22.77 12.66
N GLU A 17 -34.77 22.32 13.87
CA GLU A 17 -33.95 22.45 15.08
C GLU A 17 -32.60 21.71 14.94
N PHE A 18 -32.62 20.46 14.48
CA PHE A 18 -31.40 19.68 14.28
C PHE A 18 -30.49 20.30 13.21
N ARG A 19 -31.05 20.79 12.10
CA ARG A 19 -30.28 21.49 11.07
C ARG A 19 -29.63 22.76 11.58
N SER A 20 -30.37 23.56 12.35
CA SER A 20 -29.83 24.79 12.96
C SER A 20 -28.67 24.46 13.89
N MET A 21 -28.79 23.39 14.69
CA MET A 21 -27.72 22.92 15.56
C MET A 21 -26.48 22.49 14.77
N MET A 22 -26.65 21.67 13.74
CA MET A 22 -25.53 21.18 12.93
C MET A 22 -24.89 22.30 12.11
N ARG A 23 -25.67 23.24 11.55
CA ARG A 23 -25.13 24.41 10.84
C ARG A 23 -24.29 25.29 11.75
N ALA A 24 -24.76 25.54 12.98
CA ALA A 24 -23.98 26.29 13.96
C ALA A 24 -22.66 25.58 14.29
N ALA A 25 -22.67 24.25 14.42
CA ALA A 25 -21.47 23.46 14.64
C ALA A 25 -20.49 23.53 13.46
N LEU A 26 -21.00 23.44 12.23
CA LEU A 26 -20.20 23.48 11.00
C LEU A 26 -19.61 24.86 10.71
N ALA A 27 -20.23 25.93 11.22
CA ALA A 27 -19.73 27.29 11.10
C ALA A 27 -18.69 27.65 12.17
N ASP A 28 -18.58 26.84 13.22
CA ASP A 28 -17.61 27.02 14.30
C ASP A 28 -16.29 26.32 13.96
N ALA A 29 -15.29 27.12 13.59
CA ALA A 29 -13.99 26.63 13.16
C ALA A 29 -13.26 25.84 14.26
N ASP A 30 -13.51 26.14 15.54
CA ASP A 30 -12.93 25.38 16.66
C ASP A 30 -13.56 23.99 16.75
N VAL A 31 -14.86 23.87 16.43
CA VAL A 31 -15.58 22.59 16.46
C VAL A 31 -15.17 21.68 15.30
N THR A 32 -14.92 22.24 14.11
CA THR A 32 -14.52 21.48 12.91
C THR A 32 -13.01 21.38 12.71
N SER A 33 -12.20 21.86 13.66
CA SER A 33 -10.73 21.96 13.47
C SER A 33 -10.04 20.62 13.31
N THR A 34 -10.51 19.59 14.05
CA THR A 34 -9.94 18.24 14.04
C THR A 34 -11.02 17.18 14.18
N PHE A 35 -10.69 15.96 13.78
CA PHE A 35 -11.53 14.79 13.94
C PHE A 35 -11.99 14.60 15.39
N GLU A 36 -11.08 14.71 16.37
CA GLU A 36 -11.37 14.49 17.78
C GLU A 36 -12.34 15.53 18.34
N THR A 37 -12.16 16.79 17.97
CA THR A 37 -13.00 17.88 18.46
C THR A 37 -14.43 17.73 17.93
N PHE A 38 -14.57 17.45 16.64
CA PHE A 38 -15.87 17.24 16.03
C PHE A 38 -16.53 15.93 16.51
N SER A 39 -15.76 14.85 16.64
CA SER A 39 -16.20 13.58 17.22
C SER A 39 -16.75 13.78 18.64
N THR A 40 -16.04 14.54 19.46
CA THR A 40 -16.48 14.90 20.81
C THR A 40 -17.79 15.70 20.78
N TYR A 41 -17.94 16.63 19.83
CA TYR A 41 -19.17 17.40 19.64
C TYR A 41 -20.37 16.51 19.30
N ILE A 42 -20.25 15.62 18.32
CA ILE A 42 -21.38 14.78 17.89
C ILE A 42 -21.76 13.71 18.91
N GLN A 43 -20.81 13.33 19.78
CA GLN A 43 -21.05 12.39 20.88
C GLN A 43 -21.70 13.05 22.11
N ARG A 44 -21.86 14.39 22.13
CA ARG A 44 -22.56 15.08 23.22
C ARG A 44 -23.99 14.54 23.37
N PRO A 45 -24.49 14.35 24.62
CA PRO A 45 -25.85 13.85 24.85
C PRO A 45 -26.93 14.67 24.15
N ALA A 46 -26.75 15.99 24.04
CA ALA A 46 -27.68 16.88 23.35
C ALA A 46 -27.80 16.55 21.85
N THR A 47 -26.67 16.38 21.16
CA THR A 47 -26.61 16.08 19.73
C THR A 47 -27.21 14.70 19.42
N LEU A 48 -26.83 13.70 20.21
CA LEU A 48 -27.39 12.34 20.09
C LEU A 48 -28.90 12.31 20.32
N LYS A 49 -29.39 13.05 21.33
CA LYS A 49 -30.81 13.13 21.65
C LYS A 49 -31.59 13.83 20.53
N ALA A 50 -31.06 14.91 19.96
CA ALA A 50 -31.68 15.62 18.86
C ALA A 50 -31.82 14.73 17.61
N ALA A 51 -30.75 14.04 17.22
CA ALA A 51 -30.78 13.08 16.11
C ALA A 51 -31.76 11.94 16.36
N LEU A 52 -31.81 11.40 17.59
CA LEU A 52 -32.75 10.35 17.97
C LEU A 52 -34.21 10.80 17.90
N GLN A 53 -34.52 11.98 18.45
CA GLN A 53 -35.88 12.52 18.45
C GLN A 53 -36.36 12.79 17.03
N LEU A 54 -35.52 13.42 16.20
CA LEU A 54 -35.81 13.64 14.78
C LEU A 54 -36.17 12.32 14.07
N LEU A 55 -35.26 11.34 14.10
CA LEU A 55 -35.46 10.09 13.36
C LEU A 55 -36.62 9.24 13.91
N LYS A 56 -36.97 9.40 15.19
CA LYS A 56 -38.12 8.75 15.79
C LYS A 56 -39.44 9.34 15.27
N GLU A 57 -39.55 10.67 15.25
CA GLU A 57 -40.77 11.37 14.80
C GLU A 57 -40.90 11.37 13.27
N ALA A 58 -39.79 11.32 12.54
CA ALA A 58 -39.75 11.26 11.09
C ALA A 58 -39.71 9.83 10.52
N ARG A 59 -40.10 8.82 11.32
CA ARG A 59 -40.05 7.41 10.92
C ARG A 59 -41.00 7.13 9.75
N ASP A 60 -40.43 6.73 8.63
CA ASP A 60 -41.15 6.26 7.44
C ASP A 60 -40.40 5.05 6.85
N GLU A 61 -41.03 3.87 6.86
CA GLU A 61 -40.40 2.63 6.39
C GLU A 61 -40.25 2.57 4.86
N GLY A 62 -41.01 3.37 4.11
CA GLY A 62 -40.90 3.48 2.66
C GLY A 62 -39.71 4.33 2.21
N ILE A 63 -39.24 5.25 3.06
CA ILE A 63 -38.07 6.11 2.79
C ILE A 63 -36.81 5.58 3.52
N LEU A 64 -36.90 5.34 4.83
CA LEU A 64 -35.78 4.94 5.69
C LEU A 64 -36.20 3.77 6.58
N ALA A 65 -35.98 2.55 6.08
CA ALA A 65 -36.41 1.32 6.75
C ALA A 65 -35.82 1.13 8.15
N LYS A 66 -34.57 1.56 8.40
CA LYS A 66 -33.86 1.34 9.67
C LYS A 66 -33.17 2.63 10.13
N PRO A 67 -33.88 3.57 10.77
CA PRO A 67 -33.30 4.82 11.24
C PRO A 67 -32.21 4.57 12.30
N SER A 68 -31.05 5.22 12.12
CA SER A 68 -29.92 5.12 13.03
C SER A 68 -29.32 6.51 13.27
N PRO A 69 -29.47 7.07 14.49
CA PRO A 69 -28.87 8.36 14.84
C PRO A 69 -27.36 8.35 14.67
N ARG A 70 -26.72 7.21 14.96
CA ARG A 70 -25.27 7.03 14.77
C ARG A 70 -24.88 7.07 13.30
N THR A 71 -25.68 6.49 12.42
CA THR A 71 -25.41 6.53 10.97
C THR A 71 -25.58 7.94 10.42
N LEU A 72 -26.61 8.67 10.86
CA LEU A 72 -26.77 10.09 10.51
C LEU A 72 -25.55 10.91 10.93
N LEU A 73 -25.09 10.78 12.18
CA LEU A 73 -23.93 11.51 12.66
C LEU A 73 -22.62 11.05 12.01
N ALA A 74 -22.50 9.75 11.66
CA ALA A 74 -21.37 9.23 10.91
C ALA A 74 -21.26 9.87 9.50
N ALA A 75 -22.38 10.23 8.87
CA ALA A 75 -22.34 10.94 7.59
C ALA A 75 -21.60 12.29 7.71
N PHE A 76 -21.78 13.02 8.82
CA PHE A 76 -21.03 14.26 9.05
C PHE A 76 -19.54 13.99 9.26
N MET A 77 -19.20 12.94 10.02
CA MET A 77 -17.81 12.53 10.23
C MET A 77 -17.12 12.18 8.91
N VAL A 78 -17.75 11.36 8.07
CA VAL A 78 -17.20 10.92 6.77
C VAL A 78 -17.04 12.09 5.81
N ALA A 79 -17.99 13.02 5.78
CA ALA A 79 -17.94 14.17 4.88
C ALA A 79 -16.86 15.20 5.25
N LEU A 80 -16.60 15.39 6.55
CA LEU A 80 -15.62 16.36 7.05
C LEU A 80 -14.21 15.78 7.15
N PHE A 81 -14.10 14.50 7.49
CA PHE A 81 -12.84 13.83 7.80
C PHE A 81 -12.70 12.51 7.02
N PRO A 82 -12.72 12.55 5.67
CA PRO A 82 -12.58 11.34 4.87
C PRO A 82 -11.22 10.67 5.07
N GLY A 83 -10.15 11.45 5.31
CA GLY A 83 -8.82 10.91 5.58
C GLY A 83 -8.75 10.05 6.85
N ASP A 84 -9.44 10.45 7.92
CA ASP A 84 -9.42 9.72 9.21
C ASP A 84 -10.29 8.46 9.21
N ILE A 85 -11.29 8.38 8.32
CA ILE A 85 -12.29 7.30 8.33
C ILE A 85 -12.13 6.36 7.15
N LEU A 86 -11.91 6.91 5.96
CA LEU A 86 -11.76 6.17 4.71
C LEU A 86 -10.28 5.97 4.34
N GLU A 87 -9.34 6.54 5.10
CA GLU A 87 -7.89 6.49 4.82
C GLU A 87 -7.54 6.95 3.41
N ILE A 88 -8.26 7.96 2.91
CA ILE A 88 -8.01 8.61 1.63
C ILE A 88 -8.54 10.04 1.68
N SER A 89 -7.78 11.01 1.19
CA SER A 89 -8.25 12.40 1.08
C SER A 89 -9.30 12.55 -0.02
N GLU A 90 -10.06 13.65 0.02
CA GLU A 90 -11.02 13.95 -1.03
C GLU A 90 -10.35 14.08 -2.42
N GLU A 91 -9.19 14.75 -2.46
CA GLU A 91 -8.44 14.98 -3.71
C GLU A 91 -7.95 13.67 -4.33
N GLU A 92 -7.44 12.75 -3.50
CA GLU A 92 -7.00 11.43 -3.95
C GLU A 92 -8.17 10.54 -4.38
N MET A 93 -9.32 10.67 -3.73
CA MET A 93 -10.50 9.85 -3.99
C MET A 93 -11.11 10.12 -5.37
N GLU A 94 -11.08 11.37 -5.84
CA GLU A 94 -11.51 11.74 -7.19
C GLU A 94 -10.55 11.25 -8.28
N ALA A 95 -9.25 11.15 -7.96
CA ALA A 95 -8.23 10.62 -8.87
C ALA A 95 -8.10 9.08 -8.82
N ALA A 96 -8.73 8.43 -7.83
CA ALA A 96 -8.59 7.00 -7.61
C ALA A 96 -9.35 6.17 -8.65
N GLY A 97 -8.73 5.05 -9.05
CA GLY A 97 -9.36 4.03 -9.91
C GLY A 97 -10.48 3.25 -9.22
N ASP A 98 -11.02 2.26 -9.92
CA ASP A 98 -12.19 1.47 -9.46
C ASP A 98 -11.99 0.74 -8.12
N ASP A 99 -10.74 0.50 -7.71
CA ASP A 99 -10.38 -0.15 -6.44
C ASP A 99 -10.85 0.64 -5.20
N ARG A 100 -11.12 1.94 -5.33
CA ARG A 100 -11.65 2.81 -4.25
C ARG A 100 -13.10 3.25 -4.48
N ALA A 101 -13.84 2.57 -5.36
CA ALA A 101 -15.21 2.96 -5.71
C ALA A 101 -16.16 3.01 -4.51
N LEU A 102 -16.01 2.09 -3.53
CA LEU A 102 -16.84 2.09 -2.32
C LEU A 102 -16.53 3.26 -1.38
N ASP A 103 -15.26 3.69 -1.28
CA ASP A 103 -14.90 4.88 -0.51
C ASP A 103 -15.53 6.12 -1.12
N ARG A 104 -15.45 6.25 -2.45
CA ARG A 104 -16.07 7.34 -3.22
C ARG A 104 -17.58 7.39 -3.07
N ASP A 105 -18.25 6.25 -3.24
CA ASP A 105 -19.70 6.15 -3.06
C ASP A 105 -20.14 6.53 -1.63
N CYS A 106 -19.38 6.07 -0.63
CA CYS A 106 -19.62 6.37 0.78
C CYS A 106 -19.46 7.87 1.06
N PHE A 107 -18.38 8.47 0.56
CA PHE A 107 -18.07 9.90 0.72
C PHE A 107 -19.09 10.81 0.04
N HIS A 108 -19.46 10.53 -1.22
CA HIS A 108 -20.48 11.30 -1.91
C HIS A 108 -21.86 11.17 -1.24
N GLY A 109 -22.21 9.96 -0.77
CA GLY A 109 -23.41 9.75 0.03
C GLY A 109 -23.40 10.62 1.29
N ALA A 110 -22.28 10.64 2.01
CA ALA A 110 -22.09 11.46 3.20
C ALA A 110 -22.24 12.96 2.90
N LYS A 111 -21.58 13.47 1.86
CA LYS A 111 -21.74 14.87 1.41
C LYS A 111 -23.19 15.20 1.02
N GLY A 112 -23.87 14.27 0.36
CA GLY A 112 -25.29 14.41 0.00
C GLY A 112 -26.22 14.54 1.21
N VAL A 113 -25.88 13.85 2.32
CA VAL A 113 -26.57 14.00 3.61
C VAL A 113 -26.24 15.37 4.21
N VAL A 114 -24.96 15.70 4.39
CA VAL A 114 -24.55 16.98 5.00
C VAL A 114 -25.14 18.18 4.28
N ALA A 115 -25.16 18.17 2.94
CA ALA A 115 -25.75 19.24 2.14
C ALA A 115 -27.23 19.47 2.48
N ARG A 116 -28.02 18.40 2.64
CA ARG A 116 -29.46 18.50 2.94
C ARG A 116 -29.75 18.86 4.40
N PHE A 117 -28.89 18.43 5.32
CA PHE A 117 -29.02 18.74 6.74
C PHE A 117 -28.36 20.07 7.15
N SER A 118 -27.69 20.76 6.23
CA SER A 118 -26.96 22.01 6.53
C SER A 118 -27.34 23.18 5.62
N SER A 119 -27.97 22.94 4.45
CA SER A 119 -28.36 24.01 3.51
C SER A 119 -29.30 25.04 4.13
N GLU A 120 -29.31 26.27 3.63
CA GLU A 120 -30.25 27.31 4.06
C GLU A 120 -31.60 27.20 3.33
N ASP A 121 -31.58 26.84 2.05
CA ASP A 121 -32.74 26.86 1.16
C ASP A 121 -33.71 25.66 1.32
N GLY A 122 -33.29 24.61 2.03
CA GLY A 122 -33.98 23.33 2.03
C GLY A 122 -34.91 23.06 3.21
N ALA A 123 -35.31 24.07 3.99
CA ALA A 123 -35.89 23.92 5.34
C ALA A 123 -37.04 22.89 5.45
N ASP A 124 -37.80 22.70 4.37
CA ASP A 124 -39.00 21.84 4.36
C ASP A 124 -38.78 20.46 3.70
N ASP A 125 -37.59 20.17 3.14
CA ASP A 125 -37.30 18.92 2.43
C ASP A 125 -36.80 17.78 3.34
N LEU A 126 -37.60 17.46 4.36
CA LEU A 126 -37.33 16.31 5.23
C LEU A 126 -37.34 14.98 4.45
N ALA A 127 -38.20 14.86 3.44
CA ALA A 127 -38.27 13.67 2.58
C ALA A 127 -36.94 13.41 1.87
N GLY A 128 -36.40 14.42 1.17
CA GLY A 128 -35.14 14.32 0.46
C GLY A 128 -33.95 14.10 1.41
N ALA A 129 -33.99 14.68 2.60
CA ALA A 129 -32.96 14.45 3.63
C ALA A 129 -32.94 12.99 4.10
N LEU A 130 -34.11 12.39 4.37
CA LEU A 130 -34.21 10.98 4.74
C LEU A 130 -33.85 10.04 3.58
N GLN A 131 -34.18 10.39 2.34
CA GLN A 131 -33.77 9.63 1.15
C GLN A 131 -32.24 9.63 0.99
N ALA A 132 -31.59 10.78 1.15
CA ALA A 132 -30.13 10.86 1.12
C ALA A 132 -29.49 10.04 2.25
N LEU A 133 -30.07 10.08 3.45
CA LEU A 133 -29.61 9.25 4.57
C LEU A 133 -29.76 7.75 4.28
N SER A 134 -30.87 7.35 3.65
CA SER A 134 -31.13 5.97 3.25
C SER A 134 -30.10 5.47 2.22
N ALA A 135 -29.82 6.29 1.19
CA ALA A 135 -28.80 6.01 0.17
C ALA A 135 -27.39 5.90 0.78
N PHE A 136 -27.02 6.85 1.64
CA PHE A 136 -25.75 6.79 2.38
C PHE A 136 -25.69 5.54 3.26
N GLN A 137 -26.75 5.22 4.00
CA GLN A 137 -26.77 4.06 4.90
C GLN A 137 -26.55 2.73 4.15
N ALA A 138 -27.06 2.60 2.93
CA ALA A 138 -26.79 1.44 2.08
C ALA A 138 -25.30 1.34 1.74
N LYS A 139 -24.73 2.42 1.17
CA LYS A 139 -23.31 2.47 0.76
C LYS A 139 -22.34 2.37 1.93
N PHE A 140 -22.64 3.01 3.04
CA PHE A 140 -21.88 2.89 4.28
C PHE A 140 -21.96 1.48 4.86
N GLY A 141 -23.08 0.76 4.65
CA GLY A 141 -23.21 -0.65 4.99
C GLY A 141 -22.26 -1.54 4.18
N GLU A 142 -22.26 -1.38 2.86
CA GLU A 142 -21.34 -2.07 1.94
C GLU A 142 -19.88 -1.77 2.29
N TRP A 143 -19.54 -0.50 2.48
CA TRP A 143 -18.19 -0.07 2.84
C TRP A 143 -17.74 -0.66 4.19
N LYS A 144 -18.57 -0.63 5.23
CA LYS A 144 -18.23 -1.23 6.53
C LYS A 144 -17.95 -2.72 6.44
N GLU A 145 -18.70 -3.44 5.62
CA GLU A 145 -18.47 -4.88 5.44
C GLU A 145 -17.17 -5.14 4.68
N PHE A 146 -16.90 -4.36 3.64
CA PHE A 146 -15.63 -4.39 2.92
C PHE A 146 -14.44 -4.08 3.83
N ASP A 147 -14.52 -3.00 4.62
CA ASP A 147 -13.47 -2.63 5.58
C ASP A 147 -13.29 -3.69 6.66
N ARG A 148 -14.39 -4.24 7.20
CA ARG A 148 -14.35 -5.37 8.15
C ARG A 148 -13.57 -6.55 7.56
N GLN A 149 -13.81 -6.91 6.30
CA GLN A 149 -13.07 -7.98 5.61
C GLN A 149 -11.59 -7.62 5.43
N ARG A 150 -11.27 -6.37 5.10
CA ARG A 150 -9.89 -5.87 4.97
C ARG A 150 -9.12 -5.96 6.29
N VAL A 151 -9.75 -5.54 7.39
CA VAL A 151 -9.19 -5.66 8.75
C VAL A 151 -9.00 -7.12 9.14
N LEU A 152 -9.99 -7.98 8.89
CA LEU A 152 -9.87 -9.42 9.18
C LEU A 152 -8.72 -10.08 8.41
N ARG A 153 -8.52 -9.74 7.13
CA ARG A 153 -7.38 -10.20 6.34
C ARG A 153 -6.05 -9.76 6.95
N THR A 154 -5.97 -8.51 7.40
CA THR A 154 -4.77 -7.97 8.05
C THR A 154 -4.46 -8.69 9.37
N LEU A 155 -5.49 -8.92 10.19
CA LEU A 155 -5.36 -9.67 11.44
C LEU A 155 -4.96 -11.14 11.20
N ALA A 156 -5.51 -11.77 10.17
CA ALA A 156 -5.14 -13.12 9.74
C ALA A 156 -3.65 -13.20 9.35
N ASN A 157 -3.16 -12.25 8.56
CA ASN A 157 -1.75 -12.18 8.18
C ASN A 157 -0.84 -12.03 9.40
N ALA A 158 -1.18 -11.08 10.28
CA ALA A 158 -0.45 -10.89 11.52
C ALA A 158 -0.47 -12.16 12.39
N HIS A 159 -1.57 -12.91 12.41
CA HIS A 159 -1.66 -14.18 13.14
C HIS A 159 -0.63 -15.18 12.63
N HIS A 160 -0.59 -15.40 11.31
CA HIS A 160 0.37 -16.29 10.68
C HIS A 160 1.83 -15.87 10.92
N GLN A 161 2.13 -14.57 10.87
CA GLN A 161 3.47 -14.04 11.15
C GLN A 161 3.92 -14.32 12.60
N TRP A 162 3.02 -14.16 13.58
CA TRP A 162 3.32 -14.49 14.97
C TRP A 162 3.56 -15.99 15.16
N VAL A 163 2.77 -16.86 14.51
CA VAL A 163 2.99 -18.32 14.53
C VAL A 163 4.37 -18.68 13.97
N ALA A 164 4.72 -18.12 12.80
CA ALA A 164 6.03 -18.35 12.19
C ALA A 164 7.18 -17.85 13.06
N SER A 165 7.02 -16.67 13.68
CA SER A 165 8.02 -16.09 14.59
C SER A 165 8.26 -16.97 15.81
N ILE A 166 7.19 -17.50 16.42
CA ILE A 166 7.29 -18.44 17.54
C ILE A 166 8.02 -19.70 17.11
N ALA A 167 7.66 -20.30 15.98
CA ALA A 167 8.32 -21.50 15.46
C ALA A 167 9.82 -21.27 15.21
N HIS A 168 10.20 -20.09 14.68
CA HIS A 168 11.60 -19.72 14.47
C HIS A 168 12.36 -19.55 15.80
N LEU A 169 11.78 -18.84 16.76
CA LEU A 169 12.35 -18.68 18.11
C LEU A 169 12.54 -20.04 18.79
N GLU A 170 11.54 -20.93 18.71
CA GLU A 170 11.61 -22.27 19.28
C GLU A 170 12.69 -23.14 18.60
N ALA A 171 12.87 -23.03 17.29
CA ALA A 171 13.94 -23.73 16.56
C ALA A 171 15.34 -23.26 16.98
N SER A 172 15.52 -21.95 17.23
CA SER A 172 16.79 -21.37 17.68
C SER A 172 17.16 -21.69 19.14
N ARG A 173 16.24 -22.30 19.90
CA ARG A 173 16.42 -22.63 21.33
C ARG A 173 17.59 -23.58 21.60
N ALA A 174 17.93 -24.45 20.65
CA ALA A 174 19.05 -25.39 20.79
C ALA A 174 20.43 -24.70 20.71
N ASP A 175 20.52 -23.58 20.00
CA ASP A 175 21.78 -22.89 19.69
C ASP A 175 21.99 -21.59 20.47
N THR A 176 21.01 -21.18 21.29
CA THR A 176 21.09 -19.92 22.05
C THR A 176 22.02 -20.03 23.27
N ARG A 177 22.81 -18.98 23.49
CA ARG A 177 23.62 -18.79 24.70
C ARG A 177 22.84 -18.14 25.84
N ASP A 178 21.63 -17.66 25.58
CA ASP A 178 20.74 -17.00 26.54
C ASP A 178 19.30 -17.54 26.44
N PRO A 179 18.99 -18.66 27.14
CA PRO A 179 17.68 -19.28 27.10
C PRO A 179 16.58 -18.47 27.80
N GLU A 180 16.92 -17.65 28.80
CA GLU A 180 15.95 -16.86 29.57
C GLU A 180 15.37 -15.72 28.73
N SER A 181 16.22 -14.97 28.03
CA SER A 181 15.77 -13.91 27.10
C SER A 181 14.96 -14.48 25.94
N LEU A 182 15.35 -15.64 25.40
CA LEU A 182 14.59 -16.32 24.35
C LEU A 182 13.21 -16.75 24.83
N GLN A 183 13.10 -17.29 26.05
CA GLN A 183 11.82 -17.65 26.65
C GLN A 183 10.92 -16.41 26.85
N LEU A 184 11.49 -15.29 27.28
CA LEU A 184 10.74 -14.04 27.40
C LEU A 184 10.18 -13.57 26.05
N MET A 185 10.98 -13.66 24.98
CA MET A 185 10.54 -13.32 23.62
C MET A 185 9.40 -14.21 23.13
N VAL A 186 9.47 -15.52 23.40
CA VAL A 186 8.40 -16.48 23.08
C VAL A 186 7.12 -16.13 23.86
N ASP A 187 7.21 -15.88 25.16
CA ASP A 187 6.06 -15.54 26.00
C ASP A 187 5.38 -14.23 25.53
N LEU A 188 6.17 -13.24 25.12
CA LEU A 188 5.66 -11.99 24.55
C LEU A 188 4.95 -12.23 23.21
N ALA A 189 5.55 -13.00 22.30
CA ALA A 189 4.94 -13.33 21.02
C ALA A 189 3.62 -14.12 21.20
N GLN A 190 3.57 -15.06 22.14
CA GLN A 190 2.35 -15.80 22.49
C GLN A 190 1.24 -14.88 23.01
N ARG A 191 1.57 -13.88 23.84
CA ARG A 191 0.59 -12.89 24.30
C ARG A 191 0.01 -12.06 23.15
N GLN A 192 0.85 -11.68 22.18
CA GLN A 192 0.40 -10.96 20.99
C GLN A 192 -0.48 -11.85 20.10
N LEU A 193 -0.13 -13.12 19.95
CA LEU A 193 -0.92 -14.11 19.21
C LEU A 193 -2.33 -14.25 19.80
N GLU A 194 -2.43 -14.42 21.12
CA GLU A 194 -3.72 -14.53 21.81
C GLU A 194 -4.52 -13.23 21.77
N ALA A 195 -3.86 -12.06 21.86
CA ALA A 195 -4.51 -10.78 21.69
C ALA A 195 -5.10 -10.62 20.28
N ASN A 196 -4.36 -11.02 19.25
CA ASN A 196 -4.81 -11.00 17.86
C ASN A 196 -6.01 -11.96 17.65
N LYS A 197 -5.91 -13.20 18.14
CA LYS A 197 -7.02 -14.17 18.11
C LYS A 197 -8.31 -13.61 18.72
N ARG A 198 -8.21 -12.94 19.89
CA ARG A 198 -9.37 -12.29 20.51
C ARG A 198 -9.98 -11.20 19.61
N ARG A 199 -9.16 -10.40 18.92
CA ARG A 199 -9.64 -9.39 17.97
C ARG A 199 -10.34 -10.01 16.76
N ILE A 200 -9.79 -11.09 16.21
CA ILE A 200 -10.42 -11.84 15.11
C ILE A 200 -11.81 -12.36 15.54
N LEU A 201 -11.89 -12.98 16.72
CA LEU A 201 -13.16 -13.49 17.26
C LEU A 201 -14.18 -12.36 17.52
N GLN A 202 -13.73 -11.19 17.97
CA GLN A 202 -14.62 -10.03 18.18
C GLN A 202 -15.15 -9.44 16.86
N MET A 203 -14.34 -9.42 15.80
CA MET A 203 -14.68 -8.78 14.52
C MET A 203 -15.39 -9.71 13.53
N GLY A 204 -15.07 -11.00 13.55
CA GLY A 204 -15.55 -11.98 12.56
C GLY A 204 -16.16 -13.24 13.15
N GLY A 205 -16.16 -13.40 14.48
CA GLY A 205 -16.74 -14.56 15.14
C GLY A 205 -15.93 -15.85 14.94
N PRO A 206 -16.49 -17.01 15.33
CA PRO A 206 -15.84 -18.31 15.22
C PRO A 206 -15.51 -18.72 13.77
N GLU A 207 -16.38 -18.38 12.82
CA GLU A 207 -16.20 -18.71 11.39
C GLU A 207 -14.96 -18.04 10.80
N ALA A 208 -14.75 -16.75 11.09
CA ALA A 208 -13.55 -16.05 10.65
C ALA A 208 -12.29 -16.66 11.25
N TRP A 209 -12.33 -17.08 12.52
CA TRP A 209 -11.20 -17.75 13.16
C TRP A 209 -10.89 -19.11 12.50
N GLU A 210 -11.91 -19.90 12.21
CA GLU A 210 -11.75 -21.18 11.50
C GLU A 210 -11.12 -20.96 10.11
N GLN A 211 -11.56 -19.92 9.39
CA GLN A 211 -10.98 -19.56 8.10
C GLN A 211 -9.50 -19.18 8.20
N VAL A 212 -9.09 -18.44 9.24
CA VAL A 212 -7.66 -18.13 9.48
C VAL A 212 -6.86 -19.39 9.72
N GLN A 213 -7.38 -20.35 10.50
CA GLN A 213 -6.68 -21.60 10.77
C GLN A 213 -6.51 -22.48 9.52
N GLN A 214 -7.44 -22.38 8.56
CA GLN A 214 -7.43 -23.15 7.31
C GLN A 214 -6.68 -22.45 6.17
N SER A 215 -6.42 -21.15 6.30
CA SER A 215 -5.73 -20.37 5.27
C SER A 215 -4.21 -20.57 5.37
N PRO A 216 -3.50 -20.72 4.24
CA PRO A 216 -2.04 -20.72 4.27
C PRO A 216 -1.52 -19.36 4.72
N PRO A 217 -0.36 -19.31 5.41
CA PRO A 217 0.27 -18.05 5.77
C PRO A 217 0.53 -17.24 4.50
N ILE A 218 0.05 -16.00 4.46
CA ILE A 218 0.46 -15.07 3.41
C ILE A 218 1.96 -14.84 3.61
N GLN A 219 2.78 -15.39 2.72
CA GLN A 219 4.20 -15.09 2.66
C GLN A 219 4.34 -13.64 2.22
N ILE A 220 4.41 -12.76 3.22
CA ILE A 220 4.86 -11.40 3.01
C ILE A 220 6.37 -11.46 3.09
N ASP A 221 7.01 -11.47 1.93
CA ASP A 221 8.45 -11.29 1.82
C ASP A 221 8.77 -9.85 2.26
N LEU A 222 9.09 -9.70 3.55
CA LEU A 222 9.49 -8.43 4.15
C LEU A 222 10.69 -7.82 3.43
N GLU A 223 11.56 -8.66 2.87
CA GLU A 223 12.71 -8.24 2.09
C GLU A 223 12.26 -7.68 0.75
N GLN A 224 11.28 -8.32 0.10
CA GLN A 224 10.60 -7.80 -1.09
C GLN A 224 9.83 -6.50 -0.80
N ILE A 225 9.11 -6.38 0.33
CA ILE A 225 8.37 -5.15 0.68
C ILE A 225 9.30 -4.00 1.08
N ILE A 226 10.34 -4.27 1.86
CA ILE A 226 11.35 -3.28 2.25
C ILE A 226 12.16 -2.86 1.02
N GLN A 227 12.49 -3.80 0.13
CA GLN A 227 13.03 -3.49 -1.20
C GLN A 227 12.03 -2.67 -2.01
N GLU A 228 10.75 -3.03 -2.12
CA GLU A 228 9.79 -2.33 -2.97
C GLU A 228 9.48 -0.92 -2.47
N LEU A 229 9.29 -0.69 -1.17
CA LEU A 229 9.02 0.65 -0.60
C LEU A 229 10.28 1.53 -0.50
N GLY A 230 11.41 0.96 -0.07
CA GLY A 230 12.68 1.69 0.03
C GLY A 230 13.30 1.99 -1.35
N SER A 231 13.17 1.04 -2.29
CA SER A 231 13.64 1.25 -3.66
C SER A 231 12.69 2.13 -4.46
N LYS A 232 11.37 2.11 -4.23
CA LYS A 232 10.44 2.96 -4.98
C LYS A 232 10.78 4.44 -4.83
N GLN A 233 10.99 4.95 -3.62
CA GLN A 233 11.39 6.36 -3.45
C GLN A 233 12.73 6.66 -4.13
N TYR A 234 13.71 5.77 -4.01
CA TYR A 234 15.01 5.91 -4.69
C TYR A 234 14.87 5.97 -6.21
N TRP A 235 14.04 5.10 -6.79
CA TRP A 235 13.78 5.03 -8.22
C TRP A 235 12.86 6.15 -8.73
N ASP A 236 11.93 6.64 -7.91
CA ASP A 236 11.10 7.80 -8.18
C ASP A 236 11.94 9.08 -8.18
N ASP A 237 12.88 9.23 -7.22
CA ASP A 237 13.85 10.32 -7.19
C ASP A 237 14.77 10.28 -8.42
N PHE A 238 15.21 9.08 -8.84
CA PHE A 238 16.01 8.91 -10.05
C PHE A 238 15.21 9.29 -11.31
N ALA A 239 13.94 8.88 -11.41
CA ALA A 239 13.06 9.30 -12.49
C ALA A 239 12.88 10.83 -12.50
N ALA A 240 12.72 11.45 -11.33
CA ALA A 240 12.60 12.89 -11.19
C ALA A 240 13.89 13.63 -11.60
N GLU A 241 15.07 13.09 -11.30
CA GLU A 241 16.37 13.61 -11.76
C GLU A 241 16.48 13.65 -13.28
N LEU A 242 15.99 12.61 -13.96
CA LEU A 242 16.00 12.50 -15.42
C LEU A 242 14.98 13.44 -16.10
N ARG A 243 13.92 13.86 -15.39
CA ARG A 243 12.91 14.82 -15.89
C ARG A 243 13.33 16.29 -15.74
N GLN A 244 14.39 16.58 -14.99
CA GLN A 244 14.85 17.96 -14.81
C GLN A 244 15.27 18.61 -16.12
N THR A 245 15.29 19.95 -16.17
CA THR A 245 15.76 20.71 -17.32
C THR A 245 16.90 21.66 -16.88
N PRO A 246 18.18 21.32 -17.12
CA PRO A 246 18.69 20.12 -17.81
C PRO A 246 18.59 18.84 -16.95
N PRO A 247 18.48 17.64 -17.57
CA PRO A 247 18.45 16.37 -16.83
C PRO A 247 19.74 16.14 -16.03
N LYS A 248 19.61 15.49 -14.87
CA LYS A 248 20.76 15.06 -14.06
C LYS A 248 21.08 13.61 -14.34
N TYR A 249 22.30 13.35 -14.81
CA TYR A 249 22.74 12.02 -15.22
C TYR A 249 23.82 11.41 -14.31
N ASP A 250 24.26 12.12 -13.26
CA ASP A 250 25.31 11.65 -12.34
C ASP A 250 25.00 10.24 -11.79
N ARG A 251 23.72 9.99 -11.48
CA ARG A 251 23.26 8.70 -10.95
C ARG A 251 23.38 7.54 -11.94
N ILE A 252 23.25 7.80 -13.25
CA ILE A 252 23.49 6.78 -14.29
C ILE A 252 24.93 6.27 -14.20
N VAL A 253 25.88 7.19 -14.08
CA VAL A 253 27.31 6.86 -14.06
C VAL A 253 27.66 6.07 -12.80
N THR A 254 27.07 6.43 -11.66
CA THR A 254 27.20 5.67 -10.41
C THR A 254 26.66 4.25 -10.54
N LEU A 255 25.45 4.08 -11.08
CA LEU A 255 24.81 2.76 -11.26
C LEU A 255 25.57 1.87 -12.25
N LEU A 256 26.08 2.44 -13.34
CA LEU A 256 26.90 1.70 -14.31
C LEU A 256 28.24 1.27 -13.70
N THR A 257 28.85 2.14 -12.89
CA THR A 257 30.08 1.83 -12.13
C THR A 257 29.83 0.66 -11.20
N GLU A 258 28.73 0.71 -10.43
CA GLU A 258 28.34 -0.35 -9.50
C GLU A 258 28.13 -1.69 -10.23
N ILE A 259 27.34 -1.69 -11.31
CA ILE A 259 27.10 -2.90 -12.10
C ILE A 259 28.40 -3.47 -12.66
N ARG A 260 29.27 -2.63 -13.23
CA ARG A 260 30.57 -3.05 -13.77
C ARG A 260 31.42 -3.72 -12.69
N ASP A 261 31.57 -3.07 -11.54
CA ASP A 261 32.45 -3.53 -10.47
C ASP A 261 31.92 -4.83 -9.86
N ARG A 262 30.60 -4.94 -9.64
CA ARG A 262 29.95 -6.17 -9.18
C ARG A 262 30.09 -7.33 -10.17
N ILE A 263 29.97 -7.09 -11.48
CA ILE A 263 30.24 -8.12 -12.50
C ILE A 263 31.68 -8.63 -12.40
N LYS A 264 32.66 -7.75 -12.14
CA LYS A 264 34.08 -8.15 -11.99
C LYS A 264 34.30 -9.00 -10.74
N GLU A 265 33.60 -8.72 -9.65
CA GLU A 265 33.66 -9.49 -8.40
C GLU A 265 33.10 -10.92 -8.52
N LEU A 266 32.26 -11.18 -9.51
CA LEU A 266 31.81 -12.55 -9.83
C LEU A 266 32.96 -13.40 -10.40
N VAL A 267 33.94 -12.79 -11.06
CA VAL A 267 35.06 -13.45 -11.74
C VAL A 267 36.44 -12.98 -11.21
N PRO A 268 36.73 -13.10 -9.91
CA PRO A 268 37.89 -12.48 -9.28
C PRO A 268 39.24 -13.05 -9.77
N ASN A 269 39.24 -14.28 -10.30
CA ASN A 269 40.45 -14.98 -10.74
C ASN A 269 40.65 -14.98 -12.27
N ARG A 270 39.82 -14.24 -13.02
CA ARG A 270 39.86 -14.18 -14.50
C ARG A 270 40.13 -12.75 -14.95
N SER A 271 41.40 -12.35 -14.88
CA SER A 271 41.86 -11.01 -15.27
C SER A 271 41.57 -10.69 -16.74
N ASP A 272 41.54 -11.72 -17.61
CA ASP A 272 41.14 -11.61 -19.01
C ASP A 272 39.67 -11.19 -19.17
N VAL A 273 38.76 -11.77 -18.38
CA VAL A 273 37.33 -11.42 -18.39
C VAL A 273 37.10 -10.06 -17.76
N GLN A 274 37.79 -9.73 -16.66
CA GLN A 274 37.70 -8.40 -16.07
C GLN A 274 38.15 -7.29 -17.02
N ALA A 275 39.24 -7.51 -17.77
CA ALA A 275 39.72 -6.56 -18.77
C ALA A 275 38.79 -6.47 -20.00
N GLU A 276 38.00 -7.50 -20.30
CA GLU A 276 36.94 -7.45 -21.31
C GLU A 276 35.73 -6.65 -20.81
N VAL A 277 35.35 -6.81 -19.54
CA VAL A 277 34.28 -6.02 -18.91
C VAL A 277 34.65 -4.53 -18.89
N ASP A 278 35.88 -4.18 -18.50
CA ASP A 278 36.35 -2.79 -18.49
C ASP A 278 36.36 -2.15 -19.90
N ARG A 279 36.63 -2.94 -20.94
CA ARG A 279 36.63 -2.46 -22.34
C ARG A 279 35.23 -2.34 -22.94
N SER A 280 34.34 -3.27 -22.63
CA SER A 280 32.99 -3.31 -23.19
C SER A 280 32.01 -2.40 -22.44
N LEU A 281 32.25 -2.14 -21.16
CA LEU A 281 31.49 -1.24 -20.30
C LEU A 281 32.38 -0.08 -19.81
N ASP A 282 32.87 0.72 -20.75
CA ASP A 282 33.68 1.91 -20.47
C ASP A 282 32.79 3.05 -19.92
N VAL A 283 32.70 3.12 -18.59
CA VAL A 283 31.86 4.08 -17.88
C VAL A 283 32.37 5.52 -18.04
N ASP A 284 33.68 5.72 -18.21
CA ASP A 284 34.26 7.05 -18.41
C ASP A 284 33.91 7.60 -19.80
N PHE A 285 33.92 6.73 -20.82
CA PHE A 285 33.43 7.08 -22.15
C PHE A 285 31.93 7.39 -22.14
N ILE A 286 31.11 6.59 -21.47
CA ILE A 286 29.66 6.84 -21.33
C ILE A 286 29.40 8.17 -20.62
N ARG A 287 30.13 8.49 -19.55
CA ARG A 287 30.07 9.78 -18.86
C ARG A 287 30.34 10.93 -19.83
N GLN A 288 31.41 10.84 -20.62
CA GLN A 288 31.76 11.87 -21.60
C GLN A 288 30.64 12.05 -22.64
N MET A 289 30.07 10.96 -23.16
CA MET A 289 28.95 11.03 -24.10
C MET A 289 27.74 11.76 -23.52
N ILE A 290 27.44 11.52 -22.24
CA ILE A 290 26.36 12.19 -21.52
C ILE A 290 26.66 13.69 -21.34
N GLU A 291 27.86 14.03 -20.89
CA GLU A 291 28.29 15.42 -20.64
C GLU A 291 28.29 16.28 -21.92
N PHE A 292 28.67 15.69 -23.06
CA PHE A 292 28.68 16.36 -24.35
C PHE A 292 27.36 16.22 -25.14
N GLY A 293 26.32 15.61 -24.54
CA GLY A 293 24.99 15.50 -25.14
C GLY A 293 24.92 14.57 -26.36
N SER A 294 25.88 13.65 -26.51
CA SER A 294 25.96 12.68 -27.60
C SER A 294 25.47 11.28 -27.19
N PHE A 295 24.90 11.13 -25.99
CA PHE A 295 24.33 9.87 -25.52
C PHE A 295 22.91 9.70 -26.05
N ASP A 296 22.77 8.90 -27.11
CA ASP A 296 21.51 8.62 -27.78
C ASP A 296 20.97 7.21 -27.49
N SER A 297 19.85 6.86 -28.12
CA SER A 297 19.21 5.55 -27.95
C SER A 297 20.07 4.39 -28.41
N GLU A 298 20.91 4.61 -29.42
CA GLU A 298 21.81 3.56 -29.94
C GLU A 298 22.92 3.26 -28.93
N ALA A 299 23.55 4.30 -28.39
CA ALA A 299 24.53 4.18 -27.32
C ALA A 299 23.95 3.49 -26.08
N PHE A 300 22.73 3.85 -25.68
CA PHE A 300 22.03 3.20 -24.58
C PHE A 300 21.86 1.69 -24.80
N PHE A 301 21.41 1.28 -25.99
CA PHE A 301 21.19 -0.14 -26.27
C PHE A 301 22.48 -0.96 -26.33
N GLN A 302 23.58 -0.35 -26.76
CA GLN A 302 24.88 -1.02 -26.72
C GLN A 302 25.25 -1.36 -25.27
N VAL A 303 25.15 -0.38 -24.36
CA VAL A 303 25.40 -0.57 -22.93
C VAL A 303 24.45 -1.61 -22.31
N PHE A 304 23.15 -1.49 -22.61
CA PHE A 304 22.14 -2.43 -22.13
C PHE A 304 22.44 -3.87 -22.56
N ASN A 305 22.77 -4.09 -23.84
CA ASN A 305 23.05 -5.43 -24.36
C ASN A 305 24.32 -6.02 -23.74
N VAL A 306 25.36 -5.22 -23.53
CA VAL A 306 26.60 -5.68 -22.86
C VAL A 306 26.31 -6.19 -21.46
N ILE A 307 25.62 -5.39 -20.64
CA ILE A 307 25.26 -5.77 -19.26
C ILE A 307 24.38 -7.02 -19.27
N TRP A 308 23.35 -7.03 -20.13
CA TRP A 308 22.44 -8.17 -20.26
C TRP A 308 23.18 -9.46 -20.64
N THR A 309 24.14 -9.39 -21.57
CA THR A 309 24.93 -10.55 -22.01
C THR A 309 25.79 -11.10 -20.88
N TYR A 310 26.42 -10.25 -20.07
CA TYR A 310 27.16 -10.71 -18.90
C TYR A 310 26.25 -11.37 -17.86
N LEU A 311 25.13 -10.73 -17.51
CA LEU A 311 24.19 -11.29 -16.53
C LEU A 311 23.57 -12.60 -17.01
N LYS A 312 23.29 -12.73 -18.32
CA LYS A 312 22.86 -13.99 -18.92
C LYS A 312 23.94 -15.07 -18.82
N THR A 313 25.19 -14.71 -19.10
CA THR A 313 26.32 -15.65 -19.07
C THR A 313 26.62 -16.18 -17.66
N PHE A 314 26.44 -15.35 -16.64
CA PHE A 314 26.64 -15.73 -15.23
C PHE A 314 25.38 -16.27 -14.54
N GLY A 315 24.21 -16.12 -15.16
CA GLY A 315 22.93 -16.59 -14.64
C GLY A 315 22.74 -18.12 -14.73
N ALA A 316 21.77 -18.63 -13.99
CA ALA A 316 21.37 -20.03 -14.07
C ALA A 316 20.56 -20.30 -15.34
N ALA A 317 20.81 -21.44 -15.99
CA ALA A 317 20.08 -21.85 -17.20
C ALA A 317 18.55 -21.91 -17.01
N ALA A 318 18.08 -22.22 -15.79
CA ALA A 318 16.66 -22.28 -15.47
C ALA A 318 15.94 -20.92 -15.54
N ALA A 319 16.68 -19.81 -15.42
CA ALA A 319 16.13 -18.45 -15.46
C ALA A 319 16.24 -17.80 -16.86
N GLU A 320 16.80 -18.50 -17.86
CA GLU A 320 17.09 -17.92 -19.17
C GLU A 320 15.82 -17.49 -19.94
N ALA A 321 14.74 -18.28 -19.85
CA ALA A 321 13.48 -17.98 -20.53
C ALA A 321 12.85 -16.68 -20.02
N GLU A 322 12.76 -16.52 -18.70
CA GLU A 322 12.25 -15.31 -18.05
C GLU A 322 13.12 -14.08 -18.38
N TRP A 323 14.45 -14.27 -18.44
CA TRP A 323 15.40 -13.20 -18.75
C TRP A 323 15.31 -12.71 -20.20
N GLU A 324 15.02 -13.61 -21.14
CA GLU A 324 14.78 -13.27 -22.55
C GLU A 324 13.42 -12.59 -22.74
N GLU A 325 12.36 -13.11 -22.11
CA GLU A 325 11.02 -12.48 -22.16
C GLU A 325 11.04 -11.05 -21.64
N TRP A 326 11.71 -10.82 -20.50
CA TRP A 326 11.91 -9.48 -19.97
C TRP A 326 12.66 -8.57 -20.95
N ARG A 327 13.75 -9.05 -21.58
CA ARG A 327 14.48 -8.28 -22.60
C ARG A 327 13.58 -7.88 -23.78
N GLN A 328 12.75 -8.79 -24.26
CA GLN A 328 11.81 -8.50 -25.35
C GLN A 328 10.80 -7.43 -24.95
N SER A 329 10.33 -7.44 -23.70
CA SER A 329 9.41 -6.41 -23.17
C SER A 329 10.04 -5.01 -23.16
N ILE A 330 11.33 -4.90 -22.82
CA ILE A 330 12.06 -3.63 -22.83
C ILE A 330 12.22 -3.14 -24.27
N LEU A 331 12.64 -4.02 -25.19
CA LEU A 331 12.79 -3.68 -26.61
C LEU A 331 11.47 -3.23 -27.24
N ALA A 332 10.34 -3.84 -26.88
CA ALA A 332 9.02 -3.47 -27.36
C ALA A 332 8.52 -2.13 -26.80
N SER A 333 9.03 -1.70 -25.64
CA SER A 333 8.64 -0.44 -25.00
C SER A 333 9.36 0.78 -25.59
N VAL A 334 10.47 0.57 -26.31
CA VAL A 334 11.24 1.66 -26.90
C VAL A 334 10.56 2.23 -28.14
N GLY A 335 10.48 3.56 -28.23
CA GLY A 335 9.76 4.26 -29.30
C GLY A 335 8.25 4.42 -29.06
N THR A 336 7.76 3.95 -27.90
CA THR A 336 6.40 4.22 -27.43
C THR A 336 6.36 5.47 -26.53
N PRO A 337 5.18 6.07 -26.27
CA PRO A 337 5.06 7.18 -25.31
C PRO A 337 5.56 6.84 -23.89
N ASP A 338 5.53 5.56 -23.49
CA ASP A 338 6.04 5.05 -22.21
C ASP A 338 7.54 4.69 -22.26
N GLY A 339 8.19 4.90 -23.40
CA GLY A 339 9.58 4.55 -23.69
C GLY A 339 10.59 5.65 -23.40
N THR A 340 10.25 6.64 -22.57
CA THR A 340 11.17 7.71 -22.20
C THR A 340 12.20 7.25 -21.17
N TYR A 341 13.37 7.89 -21.13
CA TYR A 341 14.46 7.47 -20.24
C TYR A 341 14.10 7.55 -18.76
N ASP A 342 13.29 8.52 -18.35
CA ASP A 342 12.81 8.65 -16.97
C ASP A 342 11.89 7.50 -16.54
N VAL A 343 11.29 6.76 -17.48
CA VAL A 343 10.45 5.60 -17.20
C VAL A 343 11.24 4.29 -17.34
N LEU A 344 12.10 4.19 -18.36
CA LEU A 344 12.83 2.96 -18.68
C LEU A 344 14.06 2.75 -17.80
N LEU A 345 14.90 3.77 -17.59
CA LEU A 345 16.17 3.61 -16.87
C LEU A 345 16.00 3.10 -15.44
N PRO A 346 15.08 3.64 -14.62
CA PRO A 346 14.89 3.12 -13.25
C PRO A 346 14.50 1.63 -13.24
N LYS A 347 13.60 1.22 -14.13
CA LYS A 347 13.16 -0.18 -14.24
C LYS A 347 14.30 -1.11 -14.66
N ILE A 348 15.12 -0.67 -15.62
CA ILE A 348 16.22 -1.45 -16.17
C ILE A 348 17.36 -1.61 -15.16
N PHE A 349 17.81 -0.51 -14.54
CA PHE A 349 18.87 -0.56 -13.53
C PHE A 349 18.46 -1.38 -12.31
N ASN A 350 17.22 -1.20 -11.83
CA ASN A 350 16.67 -2.02 -10.73
C ASN A 350 16.75 -3.51 -11.08
N ARG A 351 16.24 -3.91 -12.25
CA ARG A 351 16.22 -5.32 -12.65
C ARG A 351 17.63 -5.90 -12.83
N PHE A 352 18.59 -5.13 -13.35
CA PHE A 352 19.99 -5.55 -13.43
C PHE A 352 20.62 -5.79 -12.06
N LEU A 353 20.44 -4.87 -11.12
CA LEU A 353 20.97 -5.00 -9.75
C LEU A 353 20.35 -6.20 -9.02
N ARG A 354 19.03 -6.43 -9.14
CA ARG A 354 18.38 -7.60 -8.55
C ARG A 354 18.90 -8.91 -9.15
N GLN A 355 19.16 -8.93 -10.45
CA GLN A 355 19.74 -10.11 -11.10
C GLN A 355 21.17 -10.36 -10.62
N LEU A 356 21.96 -9.30 -10.37
CA LEU A 356 23.28 -9.42 -9.75
C LEU A 356 23.19 -10.01 -8.33
N ASP A 357 22.27 -9.52 -7.49
CA ASP A 357 22.06 -10.07 -6.14
C ASP A 357 21.83 -11.59 -6.19
N VAL A 358 20.96 -12.06 -7.08
CA VAL A 358 20.66 -13.49 -7.26
C VAL A 358 21.90 -14.29 -7.69
N ILE A 359 22.68 -13.75 -8.63
CA ILE A 359 23.90 -14.42 -9.13
C ILE A 359 24.99 -14.45 -8.06
N GLU A 360 25.16 -13.36 -7.31
CA GLU A 360 26.10 -13.25 -6.20
C GLU A 360 25.76 -14.24 -5.09
N ASP A 361 24.50 -14.31 -4.66
CA ASP A 361 24.04 -15.26 -3.65
C ASP A 361 24.26 -16.72 -4.06
N ALA A 362 23.98 -17.05 -5.33
CA ALA A 362 24.26 -18.37 -5.87
C ALA A 362 25.78 -18.65 -5.85
N THR A 363 26.58 -17.67 -6.23
CA THR A 363 28.05 -17.76 -6.27
C THR A 363 28.65 -17.91 -4.88
N HIS A 364 28.18 -17.15 -3.88
CA HIS A 364 28.61 -17.25 -2.49
C HIS A 364 28.26 -18.62 -1.89
N ARG A 365 27.04 -19.11 -2.11
CA ARG A 365 26.63 -20.46 -1.68
C ARG A 365 27.52 -21.54 -2.29
N TYR A 366 27.81 -21.45 -3.59
CA TYR A 366 28.69 -22.41 -4.26
C TYR A 366 30.14 -22.36 -3.73
N ARG A 367 30.70 -21.16 -3.55
CA ARG A 367 32.05 -20.98 -2.98
C ARG A 367 32.15 -21.54 -1.55
N ALA A 368 31.11 -21.35 -0.72
CA ALA A 368 31.03 -21.89 0.64
C ALA A 368 30.95 -23.43 0.66
N MET A 369 30.20 -24.04 -0.25
CA MET A 369 30.17 -25.51 -0.39
C MET A 369 31.53 -26.07 -0.83
N MET A 370 32.22 -25.40 -1.76
CA MET A 370 33.53 -25.83 -2.25
C MET A 370 34.64 -25.68 -1.19
N SER A 371 34.59 -24.65 -0.34
CA SER A 371 35.54 -24.49 0.76
C SER A 371 35.33 -25.54 1.86
N ALA A 372 34.07 -25.82 2.22
CA ALA A 372 33.71 -26.87 3.18
C ALA A 372 34.13 -28.28 2.69
N SER A 373 33.93 -28.56 1.40
CA SER A 373 34.37 -29.82 0.78
C SER A 373 35.90 -29.99 0.83
N ARG A 374 36.66 -28.94 0.51
CA ARG A 374 38.14 -28.96 0.59
C ARG A 374 38.67 -29.13 2.02
N ALA A 375 38.04 -28.48 3.01
CA ALA A 375 38.41 -28.63 4.42
C ALA A 375 38.13 -30.06 4.96
N GLY A 376 37.03 -30.69 4.53
CA GLY A 376 36.71 -32.07 4.89
C GLY A 376 37.65 -33.13 4.30
N VAL A 377 38.25 -32.87 3.14
CA VAL A 377 39.28 -33.74 2.54
C VAL A 377 40.63 -33.56 3.25
N ALA A 378 41.01 -32.34 3.62
CA ALA A 378 42.25 -32.07 4.35
C ALA A 378 42.25 -32.58 5.81
N ALA A 379 41.08 -32.72 6.45
CA ALA A 379 40.96 -33.30 7.78
C ALA A 379 40.96 -34.85 7.80
N LYS A 380 40.88 -35.49 6.62
CA LYS A 380 40.92 -36.95 6.45
C LYS A 380 42.24 -37.48 5.89
N ALA A 381 43.15 -36.58 5.49
CA ALA A 381 44.53 -36.89 5.11
C ALA A 381 45.45 -36.59 6.30
#